data_AF-B1FDU9-F1
#
_entry.id   AF-B1FDU9-F1
#
_cell.length_a   1.000
_cell.length_b   1.000
_cell.length_c   1.000
_cell.angle_alpha   90.00
_cell.angle_beta   90.00
_cell.angle_gamma   90.00
#
_symmetry.space_group_name_H-M   'P 1'
#
loop_
_entity.id
_entity.type
_entity.pdbx_description
1 polymer ?
#
loop_
_entity_poly.entity_id
_entity_poly.type
_entity_poly.pdbx_seq_one_letter_code
_entity_poly.pdbx_strand_id
1 'polypeptide(L)'
;MHWRLVLQSFRSTPDARRSRHQRCTQSRHSSIEPSDSVTEYSMTTATEFWREHEQKVEATWRSIACLLTLAALLLIALPCADALRPASDSMAQWFQRAGAPVTVFAFLAQNKASHLGELLTPGSFGSPEIMAPRLRYLPKQKRGLWFATCLTIIGTIVWAYGDILFNNVARIASAAA
;
A
#
# COMPACT_ATOMS: atom_id res chain seq x y z
N MET A 1 -6.85 -10.60 -26.03
CA MET A 1 -6.05 -9.39 -26.33
C MET A 1 -6.76 -8.12 -25.80
N HIS A 2 -6.97 -7.98 -24.48
CA HIS A 2 -7.82 -6.89 -23.93
C HIS A 2 -7.21 -6.12 -22.74
N TRP A 3 -5.97 -6.42 -22.32
CA TRP A 3 -5.39 -5.84 -21.10
C TRP A 3 -4.57 -4.55 -21.32
N ARG A 4 -4.29 -4.16 -22.58
CA ARG A 4 -3.45 -2.99 -22.88
C ARG A 4 -4.13 -1.63 -22.68
N LEU A 5 -5.46 -1.58 -22.51
CA LEU A 5 -6.20 -0.31 -22.39
C LEU A 5 -6.32 0.21 -20.96
N VAL A 6 -6.15 -0.62 -19.93
CA VAL A 6 -6.30 -0.18 -18.53
C VAL A 6 -5.04 0.52 -17.99
N LEU A 7 -3.87 0.31 -18.60
CA LEU A 7 -2.60 0.92 -18.15
C LEU A 7 -2.29 2.28 -18.79
N GLN A 8 -3.06 2.75 -19.76
CA GLN A 8 -2.82 4.04 -20.42
C GLN A 8 -3.43 5.25 -19.68
N SER A 9 -4.26 5.04 -18.65
CA SER A 9 -4.93 6.16 -17.95
C SER A 9 -4.10 6.84 -16.85
N PHE A 10 -2.85 6.42 -16.61
CA PHE A 10 -2.00 6.97 -15.53
C PHE A 10 -0.78 7.76 -16.02
N ARG A 11 -0.66 8.04 -17.32
CA ARG A 11 0.50 8.75 -17.88
C ARG A 11 0.05 9.91 -18.77
N SER A 12 -0.30 11.03 -18.15
CA SER A 12 -0.41 12.33 -18.84
C SER A 12 -0.03 13.45 -17.86
N THR A 13 1.17 13.99 -18.08
CA THR A 13 1.76 15.20 -17.50
C THR A 13 1.01 16.46 -17.99
N PRO A 14 1.30 17.65 -17.42
CA PRO A 14 2.28 18.48 -18.12
C PRO A 14 3.27 19.21 -17.22
N ASP A 15 4.46 19.25 -17.80
CA ASP A 15 5.62 20.08 -17.52
C ASP A 15 5.26 21.57 -17.63
N ALA A 16 5.54 22.36 -16.58
CA ALA A 16 5.37 23.80 -16.57
C ALA A 16 6.67 24.49 -16.13
N ARG A 17 7.61 24.47 -17.08
CA ARG A 17 8.67 25.45 -17.32
C ARG A 17 8.28 26.87 -16.84
N ARG A 18 8.94 27.38 -15.79
CA ARG A 18 9.16 28.84 -15.66
C ARG A 18 10.47 29.17 -14.96
N SER A 19 11.50 29.17 -15.79
CA SER A 19 12.69 30.02 -15.64
C SER A 19 12.27 31.45 -15.32
N ARG A 20 12.73 32.01 -14.20
CA ARG A 20 12.70 33.45 -13.97
C ARG A 20 13.91 33.88 -13.13
N HIS A 21 14.88 34.45 -13.86
CA HIS A 21 15.85 35.45 -13.44
C HIS A 21 16.77 35.14 -12.26
N GLN A 22 18.02 34.81 -12.65
CA GLN A 22 19.19 35.51 -12.13
C GLN A 22 18.88 37.01 -11.98
N ARG A 23 18.89 37.51 -10.74
CA ARG A 23 19.17 38.92 -10.46
C ARG A 23 20.37 38.96 -9.53
N CYS A 24 21.53 39.07 -10.16
CA CYS A 24 22.77 39.48 -9.53
C CYS A 24 22.63 40.95 -9.20
N THR A 25 22.28 41.29 -7.96
CA THR A 25 22.52 42.62 -7.39
C THR A 25 22.70 42.52 -5.88
N GLN A 26 23.88 42.96 -5.46
CA GLN A 26 24.07 43.85 -4.32
C GLN A 26 24.41 43.20 -2.97
N SER A 27 25.71 42.92 -2.86
CA SER A 27 26.46 43.13 -1.63
C SER A 27 26.14 44.50 -1.02
N ARG A 28 25.49 44.50 0.14
CA ARG A 28 25.64 45.53 1.17
C ARG A 28 25.64 44.85 2.52
N HIS A 29 26.76 44.96 3.21
CA HIS A 29 26.88 44.84 4.65
C HIS A 29 25.77 45.65 5.33
N SER A 30 24.75 44.98 5.86
CA SER A 30 23.98 45.47 7.00
C SER A 30 24.12 44.45 8.11
N SER A 31 24.68 44.86 9.23
CA SER A 31 24.60 44.13 10.49
C SER A 31 23.12 43.94 10.82
N ILE A 32 22.62 42.73 10.57
CA ILE A 32 21.26 42.31 10.92
C ILE A 32 21.35 41.81 12.35
N GLU A 33 20.71 42.54 13.28
CA GLU A 33 20.38 41.98 14.58
C GLU A 33 19.57 40.69 14.38
N PRO A 34 19.87 39.59 15.10
CA PRO A 34 19.09 38.37 15.01
C PRO A 34 17.68 38.66 15.50
N SER A 35 16.75 38.83 14.56
CA SER A 35 15.34 39.04 14.85
C SER A 35 14.75 37.70 15.25
N ASP A 36 14.49 37.51 16.55
CA ASP A 36 13.91 36.30 17.16
C ASP A 36 12.62 35.82 16.50
N SER A 37 11.95 36.70 15.74
CA SER A 37 10.71 36.44 15.00
C SER A 37 10.84 35.45 13.83
N VAL A 38 12.04 35.30 13.23
CA VAL A 38 12.23 34.41 12.05
C VAL A 38 12.26 32.93 12.47
N THR A 39 12.78 32.64 13.65
CA THR A 39 12.81 31.29 14.23
C THR A 39 11.43 30.79 14.60
N GLU A 40 10.55 31.67 15.08
CA GLU A 40 9.20 31.28 15.50
C GLU A 40 8.29 30.89 14.31
N TYR A 41 8.41 31.61 13.20
CA TYR A 41 7.63 31.32 11.98
C TYR A 41 8.11 30.06 11.25
N SER A 42 9.41 29.75 11.32
CA SER A 42 9.95 28.51 10.74
C SER A 42 9.55 27.26 11.54
N MET A 43 9.28 27.40 12.83
CA MET A 43 8.97 26.26 13.70
C MET A 43 7.51 25.80 13.55
N THR A 44 6.56 26.73 13.41
CA THR A 44 5.14 26.40 13.27
C THR A 44 4.83 25.69 11.94
N THR A 45 5.37 26.18 10.83
CA THR A 45 5.17 25.62 9.48
C THR A 45 5.70 24.18 9.35
N ALA A 46 6.82 23.86 10.00
CA ALA A 46 7.36 22.50 10.02
C ALA A 46 6.40 21.52 10.72
N THR A 47 5.87 21.88 11.89
CA THR A 47 4.96 21.01 12.66
C THR A 47 3.65 20.71 11.92
N GLU A 48 3.10 21.69 11.19
CA GLU A 48 1.88 21.51 10.39
C GLU A 48 2.12 20.55 9.23
N PHE A 49 3.23 20.71 8.50
CA PHE A 49 3.64 19.80 7.42
C PHE A 49 3.77 18.36 7.91
N TRP A 50 4.36 18.16 9.08
CA TRP A 50 4.54 16.84 9.69
C TRP A 50 3.22 16.15 10.03
N ARG A 51 2.28 16.91 10.61
CA ARG A 51 0.97 16.38 10.99
C ARG A 51 0.17 15.92 9.78
N GLU A 52 0.22 16.68 8.69
CA GLU A 52 -0.43 16.31 7.43
C GLU A 52 0.18 15.03 6.82
N HIS A 53 1.51 14.92 6.86
CA HIS A 53 2.21 13.75 6.35
C HIS A 53 1.89 12.48 7.16
N GLU A 54 1.89 12.57 8.49
CA GLU A 54 1.53 11.45 9.38
C GLU A 54 0.08 11.00 9.15
N GLN A 55 -0.85 11.94 8.98
CA GLN A 55 -2.25 11.63 8.69
C GLN A 55 -2.41 10.86 7.37
N LYS A 56 -1.66 11.23 6.32
CA LYS A 56 -1.66 10.52 5.03
C LYS A 56 -1.08 9.10 5.15
N VAL A 57 0.00 8.95 5.91
CA VAL A 57 0.62 7.65 6.18
C VAL A 57 -0.34 6.73 6.94
N GLU A 58 -0.97 7.23 8.02
CA GLU A 58 -1.95 6.49 8.81
C GLU A 58 -3.18 6.11 8.01
N ALA A 59 -3.72 7.01 7.19
CA ALA A 59 -4.86 6.70 6.30
C ALA A 59 -4.50 5.60 5.29
N THR A 60 -3.31 5.67 4.70
CA THR A 60 -2.82 4.65 3.76
C THR A 60 -2.62 3.31 4.45
N TRP A 61 -2.03 3.31 5.65
CA TRP A 61 -1.84 2.10 6.45
C TRP A 61 -3.16 1.44 6.83
N ARG A 62 -4.16 2.22 7.27
CA ARG A 62 -5.52 1.73 7.54
C ARG A 62 -6.17 1.13 6.29
N SER A 63 -5.96 1.74 5.13
CA SER A 63 -6.44 1.19 3.86
C SER A 63 -5.79 -0.15 3.53
N ILE A 64 -4.46 -0.27 3.68
CA ILE A 64 -3.73 -1.54 3.48
C ILE A 64 -4.24 -2.62 4.44
N ALA A 65 -4.36 -2.29 5.73
CA ALA A 65 -4.87 -3.21 6.74
C ALA A 65 -6.29 -3.67 6.42
N CYS A 66 -7.17 -2.75 6.03
CA CYS A 66 -8.54 -3.07 5.62
C CYS A 66 -8.58 -4.02 4.41
N LEU A 67 -7.75 -3.79 3.39
CA LEU A 67 -7.66 -4.67 2.21
C LEU A 67 -7.18 -6.07 2.58
N LEU A 68 -6.18 -6.19 3.46
CA LEU A 68 -5.68 -7.49 3.94
C LEU A 68 -6.71 -8.23 4.79
N THR A 69 -7.39 -7.52 5.70
CA THR A 69 -8.47 -8.09 6.50
C THR A 69 -9.62 -8.55 5.61
N LEU A 70 -10.00 -7.76 4.60
CA LEU A 70 -11.02 -8.13 3.64
C LEU A 70 -10.60 -9.36 2.83
N ALA A 71 -9.36 -9.42 2.34
CA ALA A 71 -8.84 -10.58 1.63
C ALA A 71 -8.87 -11.85 2.51
N ALA A 72 -8.43 -11.76 3.76
CA ALA A 72 -8.49 -12.87 4.70
C ALA A 72 -9.94 -13.29 5.03
N LEU A 73 -10.83 -12.33 5.21
CA LEU A 73 -12.25 -12.58 5.48
C LEU A 73 -12.91 -13.26 4.29
N LEU A 74 -12.64 -12.82 3.06
CA LEU A 74 -13.18 -13.42 1.84
C LEU A 74 -12.72 -14.87 1.68
N LEU A 75 -11.46 -15.17 2.03
CA LEU A 75 -10.93 -16.53 1.97
C LEU A 75 -11.71 -17.50 2.89
N ILE A 76 -12.22 -17.02 4.02
CA ILE A 76 -12.96 -17.83 5.00
C ILE A 76 -14.47 -17.80 4.70
N ALA A 77 -15.02 -16.63 4.39
CA ALA A 77 -16.46 -16.41 4.27
C ALA A 77 -17.05 -16.92 2.96
N LEU A 78 -16.36 -16.79 1.82
CA LEU A 78 -16.90 -17.26 0.53
C LEU A 78 -17.15 -18.77 0.51
N PRO A 79 -16.24 -19.63 1.00
CA PRO A 79 -16.47 -21.07 1.06
C PRO A 79 -17.65 -21.46 1.97
N CYS A 80 -17.90 -20.71 3.05
CA CYS A 80 -19.03 -20.94 3.95
C CYS A 80 -20.36 -20.41 3.38
N ALA A 81 -20.32 -19.52 2.39
CA ALA A 81 -21.49 -18.93 1.78
C ALA A 81 -22.09 -19.85 0.70
N ASP A 82 -22.67 -20.97 1.13
CA ASP A 82 -23.38 -21.91 0.24
C ASP A 82 -24.51 -21.24 -0.55
N ALA A 83 -25.10 -20.18 0.00
CA ALA A 83 -26.17 -19.42 -0.65
C ALA A 83 -25.74 -18.69 -1.94
N LEU A 84 -24.45 -18.39 -2.10
CA LEU A 84 -23.90 -17.73 -3.30
C LEU A 84 -23.34 -18.74 -4.31
N ARG A 85 -23.31 -20.03 -3.95
CA ARG A 85 -22.79 -21.08 -4.81
C ARG A 85 -23.81 -21.44 -5.89
N PRO A 86 -23.43 -21.43 -7.18
CA PRO A 86 -24.28 -21.96 -8.24
C PRO A 86 -24.56 -23.45 -8.03
N ALA A 87 -25.80 -23.90 -8.26
CA ALA A 87 -26.18 -25.30 -8.08
C ALA A 87 -25.41 -26.28 -8.97
N SER A 88 -24.81 -25.79 -10.07
CA SER A 88 -23.98 -26.58 -10.98
C SER A 88 -22.57 -26.88 -10.45
N ASP A 89 -22.09 -26.12 -9.45
CA ASP A 89 -20.69 -26.15 -9.04
C ASP A 89 -20.50 -26.98 -7.76
N SER A 90 -19.47 -27.83 -7.78
CA SER A 90 -19.02 -28.56 -6.59
C SER A 90 -18.43 -27.59 -5.55
N MET A 91 -18.46 -27.98 -4.26
CA MET A 91 -17.87 -27.19 -3.18
C MET A 91 -16.37 -26.91 -3.42
N ALA A 92 -15.65 -27.88 -3.97
CA ALA A 92 -14.23 -27.77 -4.31
C ALA A 92 -13.97 -26.70 -5.39
N GLN A 93 -14.79 -26.67 -6.44
CA GLN A 93 -14.72 -25.64 -7.49
C GLN A 93 -15.14 -24.25 -6.97
N TRP A 94 -16.09 -24.20 -6.04
CA TRP A 94 -16.50 -22.95 -5.40
C TRP A 94 -15.37 -22.37 -4.55
N PHE A 95 -14.70 -23.20 -3.73
CA PHE A 95 -13.52 -22.82 -2.97
C PHE A 95 -12.40 -22.30 -3.87
N GLN A 96 -12.16 -22.95 -5.01
CA GLN A 96 -11.18 -22.50 -5.99
C GLN A 96 -11.47 -21.08 -6.51
N ARG A 97 -12.74 -20.76 -6.82
CA ARG A 97 -13.10 -19.41 -7.31
C ARG A 97 -12.92 -18.33 -6.25
N ALA A 98 -13.05 -18.66 -4.97
CA ALA A 98 -12.82 -17.72 -3.87
C ALA A 98 -11.36 -17.23 -3.81
N GLY A 99 -10.38 -17.96 -4.38
CA GLY A 99 -8.98 -17.53 -4.42
C GLY A 99 -8.73 -16.29 -5.27
N ALA A 100 -9.52 -16.07 -6.33
CA ALA A 100 -9.35 -14.92 -7.23
C ALA A 100 -9.55 -13.56 -6.54
N PRO A 101 -10.69 -13.27 -5.88
CA PRO A 101 -10.87 -11.99 -5.19
C PRO A 101 -9.83 -11.77 -4.07
N VAL A 102 -9.45 -12.83 -3.34
CA VAL A 102 -8.40 -12.78 -2.31
C VAL A 102 -7.08 -12.31 -2.91
N THR A 103 -6.68 -12.89 -4.04
CA THR A 103 -5.46 -12.51 -4.78
C THR A 103 -5.49 -11.04 -5.20
N VAL A 104 -6.63 -10.57 -5.75
CA VAL A 104 -6.78 -9.19 -6.21
C VAL A 104 -6.65 -8.19 -5.06
N PHE A 105 -7.34 -8.44 -3.94
CA PHE A 105 -7.26 -7.54 -2.78
C PHE A 105 -5.88 -7.55 -2.12
N ALA A 106 -5.24 -8.72 -2.02
CA ALA A 106 -3.87 -8.83 -1.51
C ALA A 106 -2.86 -8.09 -2.41
N PHE A 107 -3.01 -8.22 -3.72
CA PHE A 107 -2.17 -7.50 -4.69
C PHE A 107 -2.40 -5.98 -4.65
N LEU A 108 -3.65 -5.54 -4.48
CA LEU A 108 -3.95 -4.11 -4.32
C LEU A 108 -3.32 -3.56 -3.03
N ALA A 109 -3.39 -4.31 -1.94
CA ALA A 109 -2.72 -3.97 -0.68
C ALA A 109 -1.19 -3.88 -0.86
N GLN A 110 -0.61 -4.81 -1.63
CA GLN A 110 0.82 -4.80 -1.98
C GLN A 110 1.21 -3.53 -2.74
N ASN A 111 0.44 -3.14 -3.76
CA ASN A 111 0.69 -1.91 -4.52
C ASN A 111 0.61 -0.65 -3.64
N LYS A 112 -0.39 -0.56 -2.77
CA LYS A 112 -0.52 0.55 -1.81
C LYS A 112 0.64 0.59 -0.81
N ALA A 113 1.09 -0.58 -0.34
CA ALA A 113 2.24 -0.70 0.55
C ALA A 113 3.55 -0.28 -0.12
N SER A 114 3.74 -0.60 -1.41
CA SER A 114 4.90 -0.13 -2.19
C SER A 114 4.89 1.39 -2.35
N HIS A 115 3.75 1.98 -2.74
CA HIS A 115 3.59 3.43 -2.87
C HIS A 115 3.85 4.16 -1.53
N LEU A 116 3.44 3.57 -0.41
CA LEU A 116 3.74 4.13 0.92
C LEU A 116 5.25 4.19 1.19
N GLY A 117 6.04 3.26 0.67
CA GLY A 117 7.51 3.27 0.83
C GLY A 117 8.20 4.36 0.04
N GLU A 118 7.67 4.67 -1.13
CA GLU A 118 8.13 5.78 -1.95
C GLU A 118 7.84 7.11 -1.25
N LEU A 119 6.66 7.27 -0.64
CA LEU A 119 6.32 8.44 0.18
C LEU A 119 7.23 8.58 1.41
N LEU A 120 7.60 7.47 2.05
CA LEU A 120 8.50 7.45 3.21
C LEU A 120 9.98 7.67 2.84
N THR A 121 10.32 7.62 1.54
CA THR A 121 11.69 7.84 1.04
C THR A 121 11.68 9.01 0.04
N PRO A 122 11.45 10.26 0.49
CA PRO A 122 11.61 11.41 -0.39
C PRO A 122 13.06 11.44 -0.87
N GLY A 123 13.27 11.62 -2.18
CA GLY A 123 14.60 11.68 -2.81
C GLY A 123 15.50 12.83 -2.33
N SER A 124 15.02 13.67 -1.43
CA SER A 124 15.80 14.74 -0.78
C SER A 124 16.50 14.20 0.46
N PHE A 125 17.77 13.87 0.29
CA PHE A 125 18.70 13.48 1.35
C PHE A 125 18.79 14.56 2.45
N GLY A 126 18.76 14.14 3.71
CA GLY A 126 19.72 14.68 4.68
C GLY A 126 19.22 15.44 5.90
N SER A 127 17.92 15.72 6.08
CA SER A 127 17.50 16.36 7.33
C SER A 127 17.28 15.31 8.43
N PRO A 128 17.99 15.38 9.59
CA PRO A 128 17.93 14.38 10.66
C PRO A 128 16.52 14.19 11.23
N GLU A 129 15.68 15.22 11.13
CA GLU A 129 14.28 15.20 11.55
C GLU A 129 13.42 14.20 10.74
N ILE A 130 13.80 13.91 9.49
CA ILE A 130 13.07 13.00 8.60
C ILE A 130 13.52 11.53 8.80
N MET A 131 14.72 11.29 9.33
CA MET A 131 15.24 9.93 9.52
C MET A 131 14.57 9.18 10.67
N ALA A 132 14.23 9.87 11.77
CA ALA A 132 13.64 9.25 12.96
C ALA A 132 12.31 8.52 12.67
N PRO A 133 11.30 9.13 12.00
CA PRO A 133 10.07 8.42 11.66
C PRO A 133 10.29 7.33 10.60
N ARG A 134 11.19 7.55 9.63
CA ARG A 134 11.51 6.56 8.60
C ARG A 134 11.98 5.23 9.20
N LEU A 135 12.89 5.28 10.17
CA LEU A 135 13.39 4.09 10.90
C LEU A 135 12.27 3.33 11.63
N ARG A 136 11.23 4.04 12.09
CA ARG A 136 10.09 3.44 12.80
C ARG A 136 9.09 2.78 11.86
N TYR A 137 8.82 3.37 10.69
CA TYR A 137 7.77 2.91 9.77
C TYR A 137 8.27 1.94 8.69
N LEU A 138 9.53 2.03 8.25
CA LEU A 138 10.13 1.09 7.29
C LEU A 138 9.98 -0.39 7.67
N PRO A 139 10.32 -0.84 8.90
CA PRO A 139 10.21 -2.25 9.24
C PRO A 139 8.75 -2.72 9.27
N LYS A 140 7.81 -1.86 9.68
CA LYS A 140 6.36 -2.16 9.64
C LYS A 140 5.87 -2.31 8.20
N GLN A 141 6.29 -1.40 7.33
CA GLN A 141 5.96 -1.44 5.92
C GLN A 141 6.51 -2.71 5.24
N LYS A 142 7.77 -3.06 5.49
CA LYS A 142 8.38 -4.28 4.93
C LYS A 142 7.65 -5.54 5.37
N ARG A 143 7.22 -5.62 6.65
CA ARG A 143 6.38 -6.72 7.14
C ARG A 143 5.03 -6.75 6.43
N GLY A 144 4.34 -5.61 6.32
CA GLY A 144 3.06 -5.52 5.62
C GLY A 144 3.15 -5.95 4.15
N LEU A 145 4.20 -5.53 3.45
CA LEU A 145 4.48 -5.94 2.07
C LEU A 145 4.73 -7.45 1.96
N TRP A 146 5.50 -8.02 2.90
CA TRP A 146 5.75 -9.45 2.95
C TRP A 146 4.46 -10.25 3.18
N PHE A 147 3.62 -9.83 4.14
CA PHE A 147 2.30 -10.44 4.37
C PHE A 147 1.39 -10.36 3.14
N ALA A 148 1.31 -9.20 2.49
CA ALA A 148 0.52 -9.02 1.27
C ALA A 148 1.00 -9.95 0.14
N THR A 149 2.32 -10.10 0.00
CA THR A 149 2.92 -11.01 -0.99
C THR A 149 2.57 -12.46 -0.68
N CYS A 150 2.73 -12.90 0.57
CA CYS A 150 2.35 -14.26 0.99
C CYS A 150 0.86 -14.53 0.73
N LEU A 151 -0.02 -13.59 1.06
CA LEU A 151 -1.46 -13.74 0.86
C LEU A 151 -1.82 -13.79 -0.63
N THR A 152 -1.11 -13.03 -1.48
CA THR A 152 -1.27 -13.08 -2.94
C THR A 152 -0.87 -14.45 -3.49
N ILE A 153 0.26 -15.00 -3.02
CA ILE A 153 0.72 -16.35 -3.41
C ILE A 153 -0.31 -17.41 -2.97
N ILE A 154 -0.76 -17.35 -1.72
CA ILE A 154 -1.78 -18.28 -1.19
C ILE A 154 -3.07 -18.18 -2.01
N GLY A 155 -3.58 -16.97 -2.25
CA GLY A 155 -4.76 -16.74 -3.07
C GLY A 155 -4.61 -17.32 -4.47
N THR A 156 -3.42 -17.17 -5.08
CA THR A 156 -3.13 -17.69 -6.41
C THR A 156 -3.10 -19.22 -6.42
N ILE A 157 -2.51 -19.85 -5.39
CA ILE A 157 -2.49 -21.31 -5.24
C ILE A 157 -3.90 -21.84 -5.05
N VAL A 158 -4.71 -21.22 -4.18
CA VAL A 158 -6.13 -21.59 -3.99
C VAL A 158 -6.91 -21.42 -5.28
N TRP A 159 -6.63 -20.36 -6.04
CA TRP A 159 -7.31 -20.12 -7.31
C TRP A 159 -6.92 -21.14 -8.41
N ALA A 160 -5.66 -21.56 -8.45
CA ALA A 160 -5.18 -22.51 -9.44
C ALA A 160 -5.49 -23.97 -9.10
N TYR A 161 -5.40 -24.35 -7.82
CA TYR A 161 -5.42 -25.74 -7.35
C TYR A 161 -6.39 -25.99 -6.18
N GLY A 162 -7.34 -25.09 -5.96
CA GLY A 162 -8.26 -25.16 -4.82
C GLY A 162 -9.08 -26.44 -4.78
N ASP A 163 -9.44 -26.98 -5.94
CA ASP A 163 -10.16 -28.23 -6.07
C ASP A 163 -9.33 -29.44 -5.58
N ILE A 164 -8.06 -29.53 -5.99
CA ILE A 164 -7.13 -30.59 -5.58
C ILE A 164 -6.84 -30.48 -4.07
N LEU A 165 -6.58 -29.27 -3.56
CA LEU A 165 -6.33 -29.04 -2.14
C LEU A 165 -7.53 -29.45 -1.28
N PHE A 166 -8.73 -29.02 -1.67
CA PHE A 166 -9.96 -29.33 -0.95
C PHE A 166 -10.20 -30.85 -0.90
N ASN A 167 -10.04 -31.54 -2.03
CA ASN A 167 -10.22 -32.99 -2.12
C ASN A 167 -9.20 -33.76 -1.27
N ASN A 168 -7.94 -33.33 -1.24
CA ASN A 168 -6.91 -33.96 -0.41
C ASN A 168 -7.14 -33.72 1.09
N VAL A 169 -7.51 -32.50 1.49
CA VAL A 169 -7.84 -32.19 2.88
C VAL A 169 -9.05 -32.99 3.35
N ALA A 170 -10.10 -33.09 2.53
CA ALA A 170 -11.28 -33.90 2.83
C ALA A 170 -10.92 -35.38 3.02
N ARG A 171 -10.03 -35.93 2.17
CA ARG A 171 -9.54 -37.31 2.31
C ARG A 171 -8.77 -37.53 3.61
N ILE A 172 -7.84 -36.63 3.95
CA ILE A 172 -7.06 -36.73 5.20
C ILE A 172 -7.97 -36.65 6.41
N ALA A 173 -8.93 -35.70 6.40
CA ALA A 173 -9.91 -35.57 7.49
C ALA A 173 -10.74 -36.83 7.67
N SER A 174 -11.18 -37.47 6.58
CA SER A 174 -11.93 -38.73 6.64
C SER A 174 -11.09 -39.94 7.09
N ALA A 175 -9.77 -39.89 6.90
CA ALA A 175 -8.86 -40.95 7.34
C ALA A 175 -8.43 -40.81 8.82
N ALA A 176 -8.63 -39.62 9.40
CA ALA A 176 -8.30 -39.32 10.80
C ALA A 176 -9.51 -39.41 11.74
N ALA A 177 -10.72 -39.57 11.21
CA ALA A 177 -11.98 -39.75 11.93
C ALA A 177 -12.35 -41.24 12.05
#